data_AF-A0A921G0A6-F1
#
_entry.id   AF-A0A921G0A6-F1
#
_cell.length_a   1.000
_cell.length_b   1.000
_cell.length_c   1.000
_cell.angle_alpha   90.00
_cell.angle_beta   90.00
_cell.angle_gamma   90.00
#
_symmetry.space_group_name_H-M   'P 1'
#
loop_
_entity.id
_entity.type
_entity.pdbx_description
1 polymer ?
#
loop_
_entity_poly.entity_id
_entity_poly.type
_entity_poly.pdbx_seq_one_letter_code
_entity_poly.pdbx_strand_id
1 'polypeptide(L)'
;MAENTEEVVVTEEVPAEVKDVRDTFDETLEKVNADQEALRIDLEERASVLFQKEVAYTLKESGLEAFADVINVTDTEQLKGVTAKLTAIVNGIKTSVSFVPKENGKQDAVTIAEQNKDVKGMLGAKFSKLFK
;
A
#
# COMPACT_ATOMS: atom_id res chain seq x y z
N MET A 1 -19.41 -88.27 -2.95
CA MET A 1 -19.77 -87.21 -1.99
C MET A 1 -19.23 -85.92 -2.58
N ALA A 2 -20.11 -85.12 -3.17
CA ALA A 2 -19.80 -83.77 -3.64
C ALA A 2 -20.56 -82.85 -2.70
N GLU A 3 -19.84 -82.10 -1.87
CA GLU A 3 -20.45 -81.09 -1.01
C GLU A 3 -20.40 -79.76 -1.75
N ASN A 4 -21.60 -79.29 -2.04
CA ASN A 4 -21.93 -78.15 -2.88
C ASN A 4 -21.60 -76.85 -2.15
N THR A 5 -20.86 -75.97 -2.84
CA THR A 5 -20.60 -74.59 -2.42
C THR A 5 -21.83 -73.77 -2.76
N GLU A 6 -22.63 -73.39 -1.77
CA GLU A 6 -23.72 -72.42 -1.96
C GLU A 6 -23.23 -71.03 -1.54
N GLU A 7 -22.82 -70.28 -2.55
CA GLU A 7 -22.44 -68.88 -2.48
C GLU A 7 -23.71 -68.05 -2.24
N VAL A 8 -23.93 -67.63 -0.99
CA VAL A 8 -25.04 -66.71 -0.65
C VAL A 8 -24.66 -65.32 -1.13
N VAL A 9 -25.08 -65.00 -2.36
CA VAL A 9 -25.07 -63.64 -2.89
C VAL A 9 -26.13 -62.84 -2.16
N VAL A 10 -25.73 -62.12 -1.12
CA VAL A 10 -26.55 -61.09 -0.48
C VAL A 10 -26.61 -59.90 -1.44
N THR A 11 -27.63 -59.91 -2.30
CA THR A 11 -28.10 -58.71 -3.00
C THR A 11 -29.03 -57.98 -2.04
N GLU A 12 -28.45 -57.24 -1.09
CA GLU A 12 -29.22 -56.24 -0.34
C GLU A 12 -29.50 -55.06 -1.28
N GLU A 13 -30.64 -55.11 -1.95
CA GLU A 13 -31.23 -53.94 -2.59
C GLU A 13 -31.49 -52.88 -1.50
N VAL A 14 -30.73 -51.79 -1.54
CA VAL A 14 -30.87 -50.65 -0.63
C VAL A 14 -32.31 -50.12 -0.75
N PRO A 15 -33.11 -50.08 0.34
CA PRO A 15 -34.51 -49.70 0.28
C PRO A 15 -34.68 -48.24 -0.22
N ALA A 16 -35.70 -48.01 -1.05
CA ALA A 16 -35.92 -46.75 -1.78
C ALA A 16 -35.95 -45.50 -0.88
N GLU A 17 -36.44 -45.63 0.35
CA GLU A 17 -36.48 -44.54 1.34
C GLU A 17 -35.08 -44.10 1.81
N VAL A 18 -34.11 -45.01 1.86
CA VAL A 18 -32.72 -44.70 2.27
C VAL A 18 -31.95 -44.04 1.12
N LYS A 19 -32.32 -44.33 -0.12
CA LYS A 19 -31.77 -43.68 -1.31
C LYS A 19 -32.25 -42.24 -1.43
N ASP A 20 -33.54 -41.99 -1.20
CA ASP A 20 -34.14 -40.65 -1.21
C ASP A 20 -33.56 -39.73 -0.11
N VAL A 21 -33.33 -40.28 1.08
CA VAL A 21 -32.66 -39.55 2.18
C VAL A 21 -31.18 -39.26 1.85
N ARG A 22 -30.50 -40.14 1.11
CA ARG A 22 -29.11 -39.93 0.71
C ARG A 22 -28.98 -38.91 -0.41
N ASP A 23 -29.87 -38.97 -1.40
CA ASP A 23 -29.91 -38.03 -2.51
C ASP A 23 -30.26 -36.61 -2.01
N THR A 24 -31.19 -36.48 -1.06
CA THR A 24 -31.49 -35.18 -0.41
C THR A 24 -30.34 -34.68 0.48
N PHE A 25 -29.62 -35.58 1.15
CA PHE A 25 -28.43 -35.21 1.93
C PHE A 25 -27.30 -34.68 1.03
N ASP A 26 -26.99 -35.37 -0.06
CA ASP A 26 -25.96 -34.95 -1.02
C ASP A 26 -26.33 -33.60 -1.65
N GLU A 27 -27.60 -33.37 -2.02
CA GLU A 27 -28.08 -32.08 -2.52
C GLU A 27 -27.95 -30.95 -1.47
N THR A 28 -28.25 -31.23 -0.20
CA THR A 28 -28.05 -30.24 0.87
C THR A 28 -26.58 -29.94 1.15
N LEU A 29 -25.70 -30.94 1.06
CA LEU A 29 -24.27 -30.77 1.26
C LEU A 29 -23.66 -29.89 0.15
N GLU A 30 -24.05 -30.12 -1.11
CA GLU A 30 -23.64 -29.29 -2.24
C GLU A 30 -24.10 -27.84 -2.08
N LYS A 31 -25.37 -27.61 -1.67
CA LYS A 31 -25.89 -26.26 -1.41
C LYS A 31 -25.15 -25.57 -0.27
N VAL A 32 -24.90 -26.25 0.84
CA VAL A 32 -24.15 -25.68 1.98
C VAL A 32 -22.73 -25.31 1.57
N ASN A 33 -22.05 -26.15 0.79
CA ASN A 33 -20.72 -25.85 0.30
C ASN A 33 -20.72 -24.66 -0.66
N ALA A 34 -21.69 -24.58 -1.56
CA ALA A 34 -21.85 -23.44 -2.47
C ALA A 34 -22.14 -22.12 -1.73
N ASP A 35 -23.02 -22.16 -0.72
CA ASP A 35 -23.34 -21.01 0.13
C ASP A 35 -22.13 -20.56 0.95
N GLN A 36 -21.34 -21.51 1.47
CA GLN A 36 -20.09 -21.21 2.16
C GLN A 36 -19.06 -20.55 1.23
N GLU A 37 -18.91 -21.07 0.01
CA GLU A 37 -17.98 -20.50 -0.95
C GLU A 37 -18.40 -19.08 -1.36
N ALA A 38 -19.69 -18.86 -1.62
CA ALA A 38 -20.24 -17.54 -1.91
C ALA A 38 -20.01 -16.55 -0.74
N LEU A 39 -20.20 -17.01 0.50
CA LEU A 39 -19.97 -16.19 1.69
C LEU A 39 -18.48 -15.87 1.91
N ARG A 40 -17.58 -16.78 1.57
CA ARG A 40 -16.13 -16.53 1.62
C ARG A 40 -15.71 -15.47 0.60
N ILE A 41 -16.20 -15.57 -0.63
CA ILE A 41 -15.92 -14.60 -1.68
C ILE A 41 -16.43 -13.21 -1.27
N ASP A 42 -17.68 -13.10 -0.78
CA ASP A 42 -18.23 -11.82 -0.31
C ASP A 42 -17.43 -11.21 0.85
N LEU A 43 -16.97 -12.04 1.81
CA LEU A 43 -16.13 -11.55 2.90
C LEU A 43 -14.75 -11.09 2.41
N GLU A 44 -14.14 -11.79 1.47
CA GLU A 44 -12.84 -11.43 0.91
C GLU A 44 -12.91 -10.14 0.09
N GLU A 45 -13.95 -9.96 -0.71
CA GLU A 45 -14.22 -8.72 -1.44
C GLU A 45 -14.42 -7.55 -0.48
N ARG A 46 -15.25 -7.72 0.56
CA ARG A 46 -15.46 -6.68 1.59
C ARG A 46 -14.18 -6.34 2.33
N ALA A 47 -13.38 -7.33 2.70
CA ALA A 47 -12.10 -7.12 3.37
C ALA A 47 -11.13 -6.34 2.48
N SER A 48 -11.03 -6.70 1.19
CA SER A 48 -10.20 -5.98 0.22
C SER A 48 -10.63 -4.53 0.05
N VAL A 49 -11.94 -4.27 -0.08
CA VAL A 49 -12.48 -2.91 -0.18
C VAL A 49 -12.20 -2.09 1.08
N LEU A 50 -12.36 -2.67 2.26
CA LEU A 50 -12.07 -1.99 3.52
C LEU A 50 -10.58 -1.67 3.65
N PHE A 51 -9.72 -2.61 3.27
CA PHE A 51 -8.28 -2.40 3.31
C PHE A 51 -7.83 -1.31 2.33
N GLN A 52 -8.35 -1.30 1.10
CA GLN A 52 -8.06 -0.21 0.14
C GLN A 52 -8.50 1.15 0.67
N LYS A 53 -9.64 1.23 1.37
CA LYS A 53 -10.06 2.47 2.05
C LYS A 53 -9.09 2.85 3.16
N GLU A 54 -8.66 1.90 3.99
CA GLU A 54 -7.68 2.13 5.05
C GLU A 54 -6.35 2.68 4.49
N VAL A 55 -5.86 2.11 3.38
CA VAL A 55 -4.69 2.60 2.66
C VAL A 55 -4.91 4.05 2.22
N ALA A 56 -6.02 4.35 1.55
CA ALA A 56 -6.33 5.70 1.09
C ALA A 56 -6.41 6.72 2.24
N TYR A 57 -7.07 6.37 3.36
CA TYR A 57 -7.15 7.21 4.55
C TYR A 57 -5.77 7.45 5.18
N THR A 58 -4.96 6.41 5.33
CA THR A 58 -3.63 6.51 5.92
C THR A 58 -2.70 7.40 5.09
N LEU A 59 -2.74 7.26 3.77
CA LEU A 59 -1.98 8.11 2.86
C LEU A 59 -2.46 9.56 2.91
N LYS A 60 -3.78 9.77 3.02
CA LYS A 60 -4.37 11.09 3.19
C LYS A 60 -3.93 11.79 4.48
N GLU A 61 -4.01 11.11 5.62
CA GLU A 61 -3.56 11.65 6.90
C GLU A 61 -2.07 12.02 6.90
N SER A 62 -1.27 11.27 6.14
CA SER A 62 0.17 11.50 6.01
C SER A 62 0.53 12.55 4.94
N GLY A 63 -0.45 13.10 4.22
CA GLY A 63 -0.22 14.05 3.11
C GLY A 63 0.42 13.42 1.88
N LEU A 64 0.26 12.10 1.71
CA LEU A 64 0.80 11.27 0.63
C LEU A 64 -0.26 10.88 -0.40
N GLU A 65 -1.40 11.59 -0.47
CA GLU A 65 -2.49 11.32 -1.42
C GLU A 65 -2.00 11.20 -2.87
N ALA A 66 -1.00 11.99 -3.25
CA ALA A 66 -0.39 11.97 -4.58
C ALA A 66 0.28 10.65 -4.96
N PHE A 67 0.52 9.75 -3.99
CA PHE A 67 1.11 8.44 -4.19
C PHE A 67 0.08 7.30 -4.18
N ALA A 68 -1.22 7.60 -4.05
CA ALA A 68 -2.26 6.58 -3.96
C ALA A 68 -2.25 5.61 -5.16
N ASP A 69 -2.01 6.11 -6.37
CA ASP A 69 -2.03 5.30 -7.60
C ASP A 69 -0.81 4.38 -7.78
N VAL A 70 0.26 4.62 -7.02
CA VAL A 70 1.53 3.88 -7.11
C VAL A 70 1.79 2.98 -5.91
N ILE A 71 1.04 3.14 -4.82
CA ILE A 71 1.20 2.33 -3.61
C ILE A 71 0.27 1.13 -3.71
N ASN A 72 0.87 -0.04 -3.94
CA ASN A 72 0.18 -1.32 -3.83
C ASN A 72 0.76 -2.09 -2.63
N VAL A 73 -0.03 -2.20 -1.57
CA VAL A 73 0.33 -2.92 -0.34
C VAL A 73 -0.69 -4.02 -0.11
N THR A 74 -0.27 -5.11 0.52
CA THR A 74 -1.13 -6.27 0.79
C THR A 74 -1.51 -6.41 2.26
N ASP A 75 -0.83 -5.68 3.15
CA ASP A 75 -1.03 -5.75 4.58
C ASP A 75 -0.70 -4.42 5.29
N THR A 76 -1.17 -4.30 6.53
CA THR A 76 -1.04 -3.10 7.35
C THR A 76 0.41 -2.81 7.77
N GLU A 77 1.28 -3.82 7.89
CA GLU A 77 2.69 -3.60 8.26
C GLU A 77 3.47 -2.95 7.12
N GLN A 78 3.24 -3.43 5.89
CA GLN A 78 3.76 -2.83 4.68
C GLN A 78 3.26 -1.39 4.52
N LEU A 79 1.96 -1.14 4.75
CA LEU A 79 1.40 0.20 4.71
C LEU A 79 2.12 1.16 5.65
N LYS A 80 2.35 0.76 6.91
CA LYS A 80 3.10 1.57 7.89
C LYS A 80 4.53 1.82 7.44
N GLY A 81 5.23 0.79 6.97
CA GLY A 81 6.61 0.88 6.51
C GLY A 81 6.77 1.80 5.30
N VAL A 82 5.89 1.66 4.29
CA VAL A 82 5.87 2.49 3.08
C VAL A 82 5.54 3.95 3.43
N THR A 83 4.52 4.16 4.25
CA THR A 83 4.10 5.50 4.69
C THR A 83 5.22 6.22 5.44
N ALA A 84 5.91 5.53 6.36
CA ALA A 84 7.04 6.11 7.11
C ALA A 84 8.20 6.50 6.18
N LYS A 85 8.57 5.64 5.23
CA LYS A 85 9.63 5.91 4.25
C LYS A 85 9.29 7.09 3.35
N LEU A 86 8.07 7.11 2.80
CA LEU A 86 7.62 8.20 1.93
C LEU A 86 7.56 9.53 2.68
N THR A 87 7.07 9.52 3.92
CA THR A 87 7.06 10.71 4.78
C THR A 87 8.47 11.24 5.02
N ALA A 88 9.43 10.35 5.31
CA ALA A 88 10.83 10.73 5.48
C ALA A 88 11.43 11.35 4.20
N ILE A 89 11.13 10.77 3.04
CA ILE A 89 11.57 11.29 1.73
C ILE A 89 10.99 12.68 1.47
N VAL A 90 9.67 12.85 1.64
CA VAL A 90 8.99 14.13 1.44
C VAL A 90 9.55 15.20 2.38
N ASN A 91 9.80 14.85 3.64
CA ASN A 91 10.41 15.77 4.60
C ASN A 91 11.86 16.12 4.22
N GLY A 92 12.65 15.16 3.76
CA GLY A 92 14.00 15.40 3.25
C GLY A 92 14.05 16.31 2.02
N ILE A 93 13.07 16.19 1.12
CA ILE A 93 12.93 17.09 -0.03
C ILE A 93 12.52 18.49 0.44
N LYS A 94 11.55 18.59 1.36
CA LYS A 94 11.14 19.88 1.92
C LYS A 94 12.31 20.59 2.58
N THR A 95 13.14 19.89 3.37
CA THR A 95 14.30 20.51 4.01
C THR A 95 15.37 20.88 2.99
N SER A 96 15.66 20.07 1.98
CA SER A 96 16.68 20.39 0.98
C SER A 96 16.29 21.58 0.10
N VAL A 97 15.01 21.71 -0.27
CA VAL A 97 14.50 22.82 -1.08
C VAL A 97 14.31 24.09 -0.24
N SER A 98 13.92 23.95 1.03
CA SER A 98 13.73 25.09 1.93
C SER A 98 15.03 25.58 2.57
N PHE A 99 16.08 24.75 2.56
CA PHE A 99 17.41 25.15 3.01
C PHE A 99 18.07 26.02 1.94
N VAL A 100 17.71 27.30 1.95
CA VAL A 100 18.55 28.34 1.36
C VAL A 100 19.68 28.57 2.35
N PRO A 101 20.95 28.24 2.02
CA PRO A 101 22.05 28.47 2.94
C PRO A 101 22.03 29.94 3.37
N LYS A 102 22.06 30.17 4.68
CA LYS A 102 22.14 31.49 5.34
C LYS A 102 23.49 32.19 5.09
N GLU A 103 24.14 31.85 3.99
CA GLU A 103 25.40 32.43 3.55
C GLU A 103 25.19 33.30 2.31
N ASN A 104 24.16 34.15 2.35
CA ASN A 104 24.38 35.52 1.91
C ASN A 104 25.20 36.20 3.03
N GLY A 105 26.39 35.69 3.32
CA GLY A 105 27.40 36.46 4.02
C GLY A 105 27.52 37.71 3.18
N LYS A 106 26.99 38.83 3.68
CA LYS A 106 26.78 40.06 2.92
C LYS A 106 28.01 40.27 2.05
N GLN A 107 27.91 40.00 0.75
CA GLN A 107 29.06 40.18 -0.12
C GLN A 107 29.44 41.65 0.04
N ASP A 108 30.66 41.91 0.48
CA ASP A 108 31.14 43.27 0.62
C ASP A 108 30.91 43.98 -0.73
N ALA A 109 30.53 45.27 -0.69
CA ALA A 109 30.19 46.01 -1.92
C ALA A 109 31.32 45.97 -2.97
N VAL A 110 32.56 45.77 -2.53
CA VAL A 110 33.73 45.53 -3.41
C VAL A 110 33.63 44.20 -4.15
N THR A 111 33.27 43.11 -3.47
CA THR A 111 33.11 41.77 -4.06
C THR A 111 31.99 41.74 -5.09
N ILE A 112 30.88 42.44 -4.83
CA ILE A 112 29.77 42.58 -5.78
C ILE A 112 30.20 43.37 -7.01
N ALA A 113 30.93 44.49 -6.83
CA ALA A 113 31.44 45.30 -7.93
C ALA A 113 32.50 44.56 -8.77
N GLU A 114 33.34 43.74 -8.13
CA GLU A 114 34.36 42.91 -8.80
C GLU A 114 33.71 41.82 -9.66
N GLN A 115 32.69 41.14 -9.14
CA GLN A 115 31.91 40.14 -9.91
C GLN A 115 31.20 40.76 -11.12
N ASN A 116 30.65 41.97 -10.97
CA ASN A 116 29.93 42.67 -12.03
C ASN A 116 30.86 43.45 -12.99
N LYS A 117 32.19 43.39 -12.80
CA LYS A 117 33.19 44.19 -13.54
C LYS A 117 32.88 45.70 -13.51
N ASP A 118 32.21 46.18 -12.47
CA ASP A 118 31.89 47.59 -12.28
C ASP A 118 33.06 48.31 -11.59
N VAL A 119 33.94 48.87 -12.42
CA VAL A 119 35.12 49.60 -11.96
C VAL A 119 34.74 50.84 -11.13
N LYS A 120 33.63 51.51 -11.46
CA LYS A 120 33.18 52.71 -10.73
C LYS A 120 32.61 52.34 -9.37
N GLY A 121 31.78 51.30 -9.31
CA GLY A 121 31.27 50.73 -8.06
C GLY A 121 32.39 50.24 -7.14
N MET A 122 33.44 49.63 -7.71
CA MET A 122 34.60 49.13 -6.95
C MET A 122 35.39 50.27 -6.31
N LEU A 123 35.66 51.35 -7.06
CA LEU A 123 36.34 52.54 -6.54
C LEU A 123 35.52 53.21 -5.43
N GLY A 124 34.22 53.42 -5.66
CA GLY A 124 33.32 54.01 -4.65
C GLY A 124 33.29 53.20 -3.35
N ALA A 125 33.16 51.87 -3.45
CA ALA A 125 33.15 51.00 -2.29
C ALA A 125 34.50 50.99 -1.53
N LYS A 126 35.64 51.02 -2.23
CA LYS A 126 36.97 51.09 -1.61
C LYS A 126 37.21 52.43 -0.92
N PHE A 127 36.82 53.55 -1.54
CA PHE A 127 36.94 54.87 -0.93
C PHE A 127 36.04 55.04 0.29
N SER A 128 34.78 54.62 0.23
CA SER A 128 33.88 54.67 1.39
C SER A 128 34.36 53.79 2.56
N LYS A 129 35.11 52.72 2.29
CA LYS A 129 35.73 51.87 3.33
C LYS A 129 37.00 52.49 3.94
N LEU A 130 37.64 53.43 3.24
CA LEU A 130 38.86 54.10 3.70
C LEU A 130 38.58 55.32 4.60
N PHE A 131 37.41 55.94 4.44
CA PHE A 131 37.03 57.18 5.13
C PHE A 131 35.93 56.98 6.18
N LYS A 132 35.74 55.75 6.64
CA LYS A 132 34.83 55.36 7.71
C LYS A 132 35.64 54.81 8.87
#